data_AF-B2ASI3-F1
#
_entry.id   AF-B2ASI3-F1
#
_cell.length_a   1.000
_cell.length_b   1.000
_cell.length_c   1.000
_cell.angle_alpha   90.00
_cell.angle_beta   90.00
_cell.angle_gamma   90.00
#
_symmetry.space_group_name_H-M   'P 1'
#
loop_
_entity.id
_entity.type
_entity.pdbx_description
1 polymer ?
#
loop_
_entity_poly.entity_id
_entity_poly.type
_entity_poly.pdbx_seq_one_letter_code
_entity_poly.pdbx_strand_id
1 'polypeptide(L)'
;MGMDEKYPAGNPGMPLIPPRRGLSPGRFLLAVAYLVVVGFIYCFFQQNPNHPLHSHTAHHHAAQQPSAPETVIKMVEPSVRRGLVPLEAHIMSKCPDAKVLFALMSTWKLSSAANPLSPTLDKVNFTLSFIGRYATPPPPPYLPHRLWHAHLDGQTLTQCTTDQPNTMTEWLASMAQRSAMSPGLGNIIELCAQSLYPDPKTYLGFVMCLTKDYRHIPQRGLIEDCALEHAIDFDKLNECATKDDGAYGMGMLRSSVRRTSAAGVTKSCTVRLNEEIYCVRDNGQWKECPHGSSVNDLVIAIEKLYHRRA
;
A
#
# COMPACT_ATOMS: atom_id res chain seq x y z
N MET A 1 -0.98 66.21 46.16
CA MET A 1 0.27 65.46 46.39
C MET A 1 -0.11 64.00 46.32
N GLY A 2 0.10 63.39 45.16
CA GLY A 2 -0.53 62.14 44.75
C GLY A 2 0.45 60.98 44.65
N MET A 3 -0.06 59.84 45.10
CA MET A 3 0.22 58.44 44.70
C MET A 3 1.62 57.88 44.90
N ASP A 4 1.70 57.00 45.88
CA ASP A 4 2.73 55.97 46.06
C ASP A 4 2.66 54.96 44.90
N GLU A 5 3.73 54.86 44.12
CA GLU A 5 3.89 53.79 43.11
C GLU A 5 5.05 52.88 43.51
N LYS A 6 4.68 51.67 43.93
CA LYS A 6 5.56 50.59 44.36
C LYS A 6 5.73 49.62 43.19
N TYR A 7 6.90 49.60 42.55
CA TYR A 7 7.29 48.51 41.64
C TYR A 7 8.32 47.58 42.28
N PRO A 8 8.15 46.24 42.16
CA PRO A 8 9.04 45.26 42.76
C PRO A 8 10.25 44.90 41.88
N ALA A 9 11.26 44.39 42.59
CA ALA A 9 12.47 43.66 42.20
C ALA A 9 12.60 43.14 40.76
N GLY A 10 13.79 43.39 40.19
CA GLY A 10 14.25 42.84 38.92
C GLY A 10 14.45 41.31 38.94
N ASN A 11 14.24 40.71 37.78
CA ASN A 11 14.44 39.29 37.50
C ASN A 11 15.79 39.10 36.76
N PRO A 12 16.66 38.14 37.15
CA PRO A 12 17.91 37.89 36.45
C PRO A 12 17.70 36.86 35.33
N GLY A 13 18.22 37.13 34.13
CA GLY A 13 18.30 36.11 33.08
C GLY A 13 18.25 36.64 31.65
N MET A 14 19.30 37.32 31.21
CA MET A 14 19.63 37.37 29.78
C MET A 14 20.97 36.64 29.55
N PRO A 15 21.04 35.61 28.70
CA PRO A 15 22.30 35.01 28.33
C PRO A 15 23.08 35.95 27.41
N LEU A 16 24.34 36.22 27.79
CA LEU A 16 25.29 36.98 27.00
C LEU A 16 25.59 36.24 25.68
N ILE A 17 25.40 36.94 24.56
CA ILE A 17 25.79 36.48 23.22
C ILE A 17 27.33 36.34 23.18
N PRO A 18 27.90 35.16 22.86
CA PRO A 18 29.34 35.02 22.76
C PRO A 18 29.87 35.76 21.52
N PRO A 19 31.09 36.32 21.58
CA PRO A 19 31.66 37.04 20.45
C PRO A 19 31.89 36.11 19.26
N ARG A 20 31.55 36.58 18.05
CA ARG A 20 31.87 35.89 16.80
C ARG A 20 33.39 35.73 16.68
N ARG A 21 33.89 34.52 16.91
CA ARG A 21 35.28 34.17 16.58
C ARG A 21 35.43 34.17 15.06
N GLY A 22 36.24 35.10 14.55
CA GLY A 22 36.63 35.14 13.15
C GLY A 22 37.23 33.80 12.71
N LEU A 23 36.83 33.34 11.53
CA LEU A 23 37.31 32.09 10.94
C LEU A 23 38.81 32.23 10.69
N SER A 24 39.62 31.38 11.32
CA SER A 24 41.07 31.46 11.15
C SER A 24 41.46 31.20 9.68
N PRO A 25 42.50 31.86 9.16
CA PRO A 25 42.91 31.72 7.76
C PRO A 25 43.11 30.27 7.31
N GLY A 26 43.58 29.40 8.22
CA GLY A 26 43.75 27.97 7.95
C GLY A 26 42.44 27.21 7.75
N ARG A 27 41.36 27.58 8.46
CA ARG A 27 40.03 26.94 8.29
C ARG A 27 39.36 27.37 6.98
N PHE A 28 39.61 28.59 6.54
CA PHE A 28 39.14 29.08 5.24
C PHE A 28 39.85 28.33 4.09
N LEU A 29 41.17 28.16 4.19
CA LEU A 29 41.93 27.40 3.18
C LEU A 29 41.50 25.94 3.08
N LEU A 30 41.20 25.28 4.21
CA LEU A 30 40.68 23.91 4.21
C LEU A 30 39.28 23.81 3.59
N ALA A 31 38.39 24.78 3.85
CA ALA A 31 37.06 24.81 3.25
C ALA A 31 37.13 25.02 1.72
N VAL A 32 38.01 25.91 1.25
CA VAL A 32 38.23 26.14 -0.18
C VAL A 32 38.82 24.89 -0.84
N ALA A 33 39.81 24.24 -0.22
CA ALA A 33 40.39 23.01 -0.75
C ALA A 33 39.36 21.88 -0.84
N TYR A 34 38.47 21.74 0.15
CA TYR A 34 37.38 20.76 0.13
C TYR A 34 36.42 21.00 -1.05
N LEU A 35 35.99 22.25 -1.27
CA LEU A 35 35.09 22.58 -2.38
C LEU A 35 35.73 22.34 -3.76
N VAL A 36 37.04 22.59 -3.90
CA VAL A 36 37.78 22.29 -5.13
C VAL A 36 37.82 20.77 -5.38
N VAL A 37 38.08 19.95 -4.34
CA VAL A 37 38.10 18.49 -4.47
C VAL A 37 36.72 17.94 -4.83
N VAL A 38 35.66 18.42 -4.17
CA VAL A 38 34.28 18.01 -4.48
C VAL A 38 33.90 18.40 -5.92
N GLY A 39 34.27 19.61 -6.35
CA GLY A 39 34.08 20.05 -7.74
C GLY A 39 34.84 19.18 -8.75
N PHE A 40 36.08 18.78 -8.43
CA PHE A 40 36.88 17.92 -9.30
C PHE A 40 36.28 16.52 -9.43
N ILE A 41 35.81 15.95 -8.31
CA ILE A 41 35.10 14.65 -8.30
C ILE A 41 33.82 14.74 -9.13
N TYR A 42 33.03 15.80 -8.95
CA TYR A 42 31.79 16.01 -9.70
C TYR A 42 32.04 16.13 -11.21
N CYS A 43 33.05 16.91 -11.63
CA CYS A 43 33.44 17.02 -13.04
C CYS A 43 33.98 15.70 -13.60
N PHE A 44 34.74 14.93 -12.81
CA PHE A 44 35.24 13.62 -13.21
C PHE A 44 34.10 12.61 -13.46
N PHE A 45 33.02 12.68 -12.69
CA PHE A 45 31.80 11.89 -12.94
C PHE A 45 31.01 12.36 -14.16
N GLN A 46 31.05 13.64 -14.50
CA GLN A 46 30.41 14.14 -15.74
C GLN A 46 31.20 13.82 -17.01
N GLN A 47 32.53 13.70 -16.92
CA GLN A 47 33.41 13.43 -18.07
C GLN A 47 33.68 11.95 -18.35
N ASN A 48 33.10 11.03 -17.57
CA ASN A 48 33.21 9.59 -17.81
C ASN A 48 31.92 9.06 -18.48
N PRO A 49 31.85 8.94 -19.82
CA PRO A 49 30.62 8.57 -20.53
C PRO A 49 30.44 7.04 -20.62
N ASN A 50 30.87 6.30 -19.61
CA ASN A 50 30.70 4.84 -19.55
C ASN A 50 29.66 4.47 -18.51
N HIS A 51 28.42 4.91 -18.73
CA HIS A 51 27.26 4.23 -18.16
C HIS A 51 26.25 3.97 -19.28
N PRO A 52 25.78 2.73 -19.47
CA PRO A 52 24.90 2.36 -20.56
C PRO A 52 23.49 2.86 -20.27
N LEU A 53 23.11 4.00 -20.84
CA LEU A 53 21.72 4.43 -20.89
C LEU A 53 21.21 4.21 -22.32
N HIS A 54 20.62 3.04 -22.53
CA HIS A 54 19.92 2.70 -23.77
C HIS A 54 18.65 3.55 -23.85
N SER A 55 18.75 4.74 -24.44
CA SER A 55 17.60 5.55 -24.86
C SER A 55 17.42 5.37 -26.37
N HIS A 56 16.53 4.46 -26.77
CA HIS A 56 16.08 4.41 -28.15
C HIS A 56 15.03 5.49 -28.40
N THR A 57 15.47 6.65 -28.85
CA THR A 57 14.63 7.59 -29.59
C THR A 57 14.56 7.17 -31.05
N ALA A 58 13.33 6.95 -31.52
CA ALA A 58 12.99 6.59 -32.88
C ALA A 58 13.36 7.70 -33.87
N HIS A 59 14.16 7.36 -34.89
CA HIS A 59 14.29 8.18 -36.09
C HIS A 59 13.46 7.56 -37.21
N HIS A 60 12.43 8.31 -37.64
CA HIS A 60 11.70 8.09 -38.87
C HIS A 60 12.63 8.40 -40.07
N HIS A 61 12.88 7.40 -40.91
CA HIS A 61 13.29 7.63 -42.29
C HIS A 61 12.38 6.86 -43.24
N ALA A 62 11.86 7.60 -44.21
CA ALA A 62 10.94 7.15 -45.23
C ALA A 62 11.67 6.49 -46.40
N ALA A 63 11.02 5.45 -46.93
CA ALA A 63 11.04 4.93 -48.31
C ALA A 63 12.34 4.36 -48.90
N GLN A 64 12.36 3.03 -49.06
CA GLN A 64 12.42 2.35 -50.37
C GLN A 64 12.32 0.81 -50.19
N GLN A 65 11.33 0.16 -50.84
CA GLN A 65 11.24 -1.30 -51.04
C GLN A 65 11.95 -1.68 -52.36
N PRO A 66 12.57 -2.87 -52.47
CA PRO A 66 11.89 -4.00 -53.14
C PRO A 66 12.20 -5.44 -52.63
N SER A 67 11.22 -6.33 -52.87
CA SER A 67 11.26 -7.81 -53.08
C SER A 67 11.84 -8.78 -52.01
N ALA A 68 10.90 -9.40 -51.25
CA ALA A 68 10.76 -10.78 -50.71
C ALA A 68 11.88 -11.86 -50.80
N PRO A 69 11.76 -13.01 -50.09
CA PRO A 69 11.35 -13.29 -48.69
C PRO A 69 12.38 -14.18 -47.93
N GLU A 70 12.04 -14.64 -46.70
CA GLU A 70 12.84 -15.45 -45.73
C GLU A 70 13.74 -14.61 -44.81
N THR A 71 13.64 -14.58 -43.48
CA THR A 71 13.16 -15.51 -42.47
C THR A 71 12.65 -14.69 -41.27
N VAL A 72 11.50 -15.07 -40.71
CA VAL A 72 10.94 -14.43 -39.51
C VAL A 72 11.74 -14.89 -38.29
N ILE A 73 12.74 -14.11 -37.85
CA ILE A 73 13.24 -14.20 -36.47
C ILE A 73 12.25 -13.42 -35.60
N LYS A 74 11.29 -14.15 -35.00
CA LYS A 74 10.45 -13.63 -33.93
C LYS A 74 11.35 -13.26 -32.75
N MET A 75 11.55 -11.97 -32.51
CA MET A 75 12.08 -11.48 -31.25
C MET A 75 10.95 -11.44 -30.21
N VAL A 76 11.20 -12.15 -29.12
CA VAL A 76 10.50 -12.16 -27.84
C VAL A 76 9.02 -12.54 -27.92
N GLU A 77 8.81 -13.83 -27.72
CA GLU A 77 7.50 -14.40 -27.39
C GLU A 77 6.93 -13.67 -26.15
N PRO A 78 5.69 -13.15 -26.19
CA PRO A 78 4.98 -12.84 -24.97
C PRO A 78 4.88 -14.17 -24.23
N SER A 79 5.25 -14.19 -22.95
CA SER A 79 4.96 -15.35 -22.11
C SER A 79 3.51 -15.76 -22.38
N VAL A 80 3.36 -16.93 -23.00
CA VAL A 80 2.09 -17.63 -23.12
C VAL A 80 1.45 -17.48 -21.74
N ARG A 81 0.29 -16.83 -21.65
CA ARG A 81 -0.42 -16.68 -20.37
C ARG A 81 -0.80 -18.08 -19.91
N ARG A 82 0.13 -18.77 -19.25
CA ARG A 82 -0.15 -19.90 -18.39
C ARG A 82 -1.25 -19.42 -17.44
N GLY A 83 -2.29 -20.21 -17.25
CA GLY A 83 -3.41 -19.82 -16.42
C GLY A 83 -2.93 -19.58 -14.99
N LEU A 84 -2.69 -18.32 -14.62
CA LEU A 84 -2.36 -17.94 -13.24
C LEU A 84 -3.48 -18.43 -12.33
N VAL A 85 -3.12 -18.90 -11.13
CA VAL A 85 -4.08 -19.38 -10.15
C VAL A 85 -4.77 -18.18 -9.51
N PRO A 86 -6.11 -18.05 -9.56
CA PRO A 86 -6.81 -16.99 -8.85
C PRO A 86 -6.58 -17.13 -7.35
N LEU A 87 -6.07 -16.08 -6.72
CA LEU A 87 -5.84 -16.02 -5.29
C LEU A 87 -6.40 -14.69 -4.80
N GLU A 88 -7.32 -14.72 -3.85
CA GLU A 88 -8.02 -13.52 -3.41
C GLU A 88 -8.03 -13.45 -1.89
N ALA A 89 -7.68 -12.29 -1.34
CA ALA A 89 -7.79 -12.02 0.09
C ALA A 89 -8.90 -11.01 0.34
N HIS A 90 -9.83 -11.38 1.23
CA HIS A 90 -10.90 -10.51 1.68
C HIS A 90 -10.58 -9.99 3.07
N ILE A 91 -10.34 -8.67 3.16
CA ILE A 91 -9.89 -8.03 4.40
C ILE A 91 -10.69 -6.76 4.73
N MET A 92 -10.47 -6.25 5.93
CA MET A 92 -10.70 -4.85 6.29
C MET A 92 -9.35 -4.27 6.70
N SER A 93 -9.00 -3.09 6.20
CA SER A 93 -7.70 -2.44 6.48
C SER A 93 -7.41 -2.34 7.99
N LYS A 94 -8.44 -1.99 8.78
CA LYS A 94 -8.37 -1.84 10.25
C LYS A 94 -8.63 -3.13 11.05
N CYS A 95 -8.49 -4.31 10.44
CA CYS A 95 -8.69 -5.59 11.13
C CYS A 95 -7.35 -6.15 11.61
N PRO A 96 -7.16 -6.53 12.89
CA PRO A 96 -5.94 -7.20 13.31
C PRO A 96 -5.82 -8.61 12.72
N ASP A 97 -6.92 -9.27 12.36
CA ASP A 97 -6.89 -10.55 11.65
C ASP A 97 -6.30 -10.42 10.23
N ALA A 98 -6.34 -9.23 9.62
CA ALA A 98 -5.69 -8.98 8.34
C ALA A 98 -4.15 -8.95 8.44
N LYS A 99 -3.58 -8.78 9.65
CA LYS A 99 -2.12 -8.87 9.87
C LYS A 99 -1.53 -10.19 9.41
N VAL A 100 -2.31 -11.26 9.37
CA VAL A 100 -1.81 -12.56 8.91
C VAL A 100 -1.42 -12.55 7.43
N LEU A 101 -1.94 -11.62 6.62
CA LEU A 101 -1.52 -11.48 5.23
C LEU A 101 -0.01 -11.23 5.16
N PHE A 102 0.54 -10.47 6.12
CA PHE A 102 1.99 -10.32 6.29
C PHE A 102 2.68 -11.65 6.52
N ALA A 103 2.15 -12.49 7.41
CA ALA A 103 2.75 -13.80 7.70
C ALA A 103 2.72 -14.70 6.46
N LEU A 104 1.60 -14.78 5.75
CA LEU A 104 1.47 -15.58 4.51
C LEU A 104 2.45 -15.14 3.42
N MET A 105 2.56 -13.83 3.18
CA MET A 105 3.37 -13.32 2.08
C MET A 105 4.86 -13.24 2.40
N SER A 106 5.23 -12.87 3.63
CA SER A 106 6.63 -12.86 4.06
C SER A 106 7.24 -14.27 4.06
N THR A 107 6.46 -15.26 4.49
CA THR A 107 6.87 -16.67 4.43
C THR A 107 6.88 -17.21 3.01
N TRP A 108 6.01 -16.75 2.10
CA TRP A 108 6.16 -17.07 0.67
C TRP A 108 7.47 -16.58 0.08
N LYS A 109 7.96 -15.40 0.50
CA LYS A 109 9.29 -14.93 0.07
C LYS A 109 10.39 -15.90 0.53
N LEU A 110 10.27 -16.44 1.75
CA LEU A 110 11.17 -17.46 2.30
C LEU A 110 11.03 -18.82 1.60
N SER A 111 9.81 -19.31 1.36
CA SER A 111 9.56 -20.56 0.62
C SER A 111 10.02 -20.46 -0.83
N SER A 112 9.88 -19.28 -1.45
CA SER A 112 10.40 -19.01 -2.79
C SER A 112 11.93 -18.97 -2.81
N ALA A 113 12.60 -18.58 -1.73
CA ALA A 113 14.06 -18.66 -1.62
C ALA A 113 14.55 -20.12 -1.58
N ALA A 114 13.75 -21.05 -1.03
CA ALA A 114 14.06 -22.48 -1.06
C ALA A 114 13.88 -23.11 -2.46
N ASN A 115 13.01 -22.55 -3.30
CA ASN A 115 12.86 -22.94 -4.72
C ASN A 115 12.85 -21.71 -5.65
N PRO A 116 14.03 -21.10 -5.90
CA PRO A 116 14.15 -19.81 -6.59
C PRO A 116 13.77 -19.87 -8.08
N LEU A 117 13.62 -21.07 -8.63
CA LEU A 117 13.34 -21.27 -10.06
C LEU A 117 11.93 -20.81 -10.46
N SER A 118 11.01 -20.58 -9.52
CA SER A 118 9.72 -19.93 -9.80
C SER A 118 8.99 -19.45 -8.53
N PRO A 119 9.08 -18.14 -8.17
CA PRO A 119 8.38 -17.59 -7.02
C PRO A 119 6.88 -17.85 -7.07
N THR A 120 6.26 -18.27 -5.96
CA THR A 120 4.80 -18.55 -5.88
C THR A 120 3.96 -17.34 -6.32
N LEU A 121 4.45 -16.12 -6.05
CA LEU A 121 3.78 -14.88 -6.42
C LEU A 121 3.66 -14.69 -7.95
N ASP A 122 4.56 -15.28 -8.73
CA ASP A 122 4.55 -15.21 -10.20
C ASP A 122 3.61 -16.28 -10.82
N LYS A 123 3.01 -17.14 -9.98
CA LYS A 123 2.06 -18.22 -10.37
C LYS A 123 0.61 -17.88 -10.07
N VAL A 124 0.36 -16.79 -9.36
CA VAL A 124 -0.97 -16.37 -8.89
C VAL A 124 -1.40 -15.06 -9.53
N ASN A 125 -2.70 -14.92 -9.75
CA ASN A 125 -3.33 -13.64 -9.99
C ASN A 125 -3.91 -13.15 -8.65
N PHE A 126 -3.11 -12.39 -7.88
CA PHE A 126 -3.52 -11.91 -6.56
C PHE A 126 -4.54 -10.78 -6.69
N THR A 127 -5.64 -10.90 -5.95
CA THR A 127 -6.68 -9.88 -5.85
C THR A 127 -6.91 -9.50 -4.39
N LEU A 128 -6.84 -8.20 -4.09
CA LEU A 128 -7.29 -7.68 -2.80
C LEU A 128 -8.76 -7.27 -2.89
N SER A 129 -9.56 -7.77 -1.95
CA SER A 129 -10.98 -7.46 -1.84
C SER A 129 -11.32 -7.02 -0.43
N PHE A 130 -12.29 -6.12 -0.30
CA PHE A 130 -12.66 -5.53 0.97
C PHE A 130 -14.02 -6.00 1.44
N ILE A 131 -14.12 -6.19 2.74
CA ILE A 131 -15.39 -6.42 3.43
C ILE A 131 -15.90 -5.06 3.90
N GLY A 132 -17.19 -4.82 3.69
CA GLY A 132 -17.81 -3.57 4.10
C GLY A 132 -19.30 -3.59 3.86
N ARG A 133 -19.95 -2.49 4.22
CA ARG A 133 -21.33 -2.22 3.85
C ARG A 133 -21.35 -1.12 2.81
N TYR A 134 -22.08 -1.33 1.73
CA TYR A 134 -22.69 -0.24 0.98
C TYR A 134 -24.17 -0.28 1.33
N ALA A 135 -24.76 0.88 1.59
CA ALA A 135 -26.21 0.95 1.62
C ALA A 135 -26.75 0.56 0.24
N THR A 136 -27.70 -0.36 0.25
CA THR A 136 -28.57 -0.66 -0.87
C THR A 136 -29.94 -0.07 -0.56
N PRO A 137 -30.59 0.65 -1.50
CA PRO A 137 -30.10 1.01 -2.84
C PRO A 137 -28.97 2.07 -2.78
N PRO A 138 -28.14 2.17 -3.85
CA PRO A 138 -27.17 3.27 -3.95
C PRO A 138 -27.89 4.63 -3.85
N PRO A 139 -27.24 5.67 -3.32
CA PRO A 139 -27.81 7.01 -3.35
C PRO A 139 -28.12 7.39 -4.81
N PRO A 140 -29.22 8.12 -5.06
CA PRO A 140 -29.58 8.54 -6.40
C PRO A 140 -28.43 9.32 -7.07
N PRO A 141 -28.30 9.26 -8.41
CA PRO A 141 -27.17 9.89 -9.12
C PRO A 141 -27.12 11.42 -8.97
N TYR A 142 -28.20 12.05 -8.51
CA TYR A 142 -28.29 13.48 -8.23
C TYR A 142 -27.91 13.86 -6.79
N LEU A 143 -27.61 12.89 -5.91
CA LEU A 143 -27.21 13.19 -4.55
C LEU A 143 -25.77 13.72 -4.54
N PRO A 144 -25.50 14.93 -4.01
CA PRO A 144 -24.15 15.45 -3.87
C PRO A 144 -23.24 14.46 -3.14
N HIS A 145 -22.01 14.24 -3.62
CA HIS A 145 -21.05 13.27 -3.02
C HIS A 145 -20.86 13.45 -1.51
N ARG A 146 -20.89 14.69 -1.03
CA ARG A 146 -20.80 15.04 0.40
C ARG A 146 -21.93 14.44 1.27
N LEU A 147 -23.07 14.13 0.67
CA LEU A 147 -24.24 13.54 1.33
C LEU A 147 -24.25 11.99 1.24
N TRP A 148 -23.29 11.37 0.55
CA TRP A 148 -23.20 9.90 0.46
C TRP A 148 -22.76 9.26 1.79
N HIS A 149 -22.11 10.03 2.67
CA HIS A 149 -21.73 9.58 4.02
C HIS A 149 -22.94 9.37 4.95
N ALA A 150 -24.05 10.07 4.72
CA ALA A 150 -25.24 10.06 5.58
C ALA A 150 -26.12 8.81 5.42
N HIS A 151 -25.76 7.86 4.55
CA HIS A 151 -26.55 6.66 4.30
C HIS A 151 -25.91 5.37 4.84
N LEU A 152 -24.87 5.47 5.67
CA LEU A 152 -24.19 4.32 6.28
C LEU A 152 -24.78 3.96 7.66
N ASP A 153 -26.10 3.85 7.80
CA ASP A 153 -26.72 3.50 9.09
C ASP A 153 -27.39 2.11 9.10
N GLY A 154 -27.10 1.37 10.20
CA GLY A 154 -27.80 0.21 10.76
C GLY A 154 -28.17 -0.93 9.80
N GLN A 155 -27.53 -2.11 9.81
CA GLN A 155 -27.66 -3.13 10.85
C GLN A 155 -26.68 -4.30 10.56
N THR A 156 -26.23 -4.98 11.62
CA THR A 156 -25.52 -6.30 11.69
C THR A 156 -24.13 -6.48 11.07
N LEU A 157 -23.16 -6.73 11.95
CA LEU A 157 -21.71 -6.68 11.77
C LEU A 157 -21.19 -7.64 10.68
N THR A 158 -20.49 -7.12 9.69
CA THR A 158 -19.34 -7.82 9.08
C THR A 158 -18.20 -7.70 10.08
N GLN A 159 -17.89 -8.78 10.78
CA GLN A 159 -17.05 -8.75 11.98
C GLN A 159 -15.56 -8.69 11.63
N CYS A 160 -14.86 -7.70 12.18
CA CYS A 160 -13.56 -7.94 12.79
C CYS A 160 -13.85 -8.43 14.21
N THR A 161 -13.84 -9.75 14.40
CA THR A 161 -14.31 -10.39 15.64
C THR A 161 -13.42 -10.08 16.85
N THR A 162 -12.16 -9.77 16.61
CA THR A 162 -11.16 -9.40 17.62
C THR A 162 -11.42 -8.07 18.33
N ASP A 163 -12.29 -7.22 17.80
CA ASP A 163 -12.63 -5.90 18.39
C ASP A 163 -13.95 -5.95 19.18
N GLN A 164 -14.45 -7.14 19.53
CA GLN A 164 -15.56 -7.26 20.48
C GLN A 164 -15.10 -6.71 21.85
N PRO A 165 -15.66 -5.56 22.29
CA PRO A 165 -15.31 -4.98 23.58
C PRO A 165 -15.80 -5.92 24.67
N ASN A 166 -14.91 -6.34 25.56
CA ASN A 166 -15.28 -7.23 26.67
C ASN A 166 -15.90 -6.44 27.85
N THR A 167 -15.88 -5.11 27.77
CA THR A 167 -16.47 -4.19 28.74
C THR A 167 -17.24 -3.04 28.08
N MET A 168 -18.21 -2.49 28.81
CA MET A 168 -19.01 -1.33 28.36
C MET A 168 -18.17 -0.09 28.08
N THR A 169 -17.05 0.09 28.80
CA THR A 169 -16.08 1.17 28.60
C THR A 169 -15.30 1.02 27.29
N GLU A 170 -14.81 -0.19 26.98
CA GLU A 170 -14.22 -0.48 25.68
C GLU A 170 -15.25 -0.34 24.55
N TRP A 171 -16.53 -0.63 24.84
CA TRP A 171 -17.60 -0.48 23.87
C TRP A 171 -17.88 0.98 23.51
N LEU A 172 -17.91 1.86 24.52
CA LEU A 172 -18.01 3.30 24.34
C LEU A 172 -16.77 3.89 23.66
N ALA A 173 -15.56 3.41 23.97
CA ALA A 173 -14.33 3.79 23.27
C ALA A 173 -14.36 3.35 21.79
N SER A 174 -14.80 2.11 21.52
CA SER A 174 -15.01 1.59 20.16
C SER A 174 -16.09 2.38 19.40
N MET A 175 -17.15 2.85 20.07
CA MET A 175 -18.12 3.78 19.48
C MET A 175 -17.49 5.14 19.12
N ALA A 176 -16.69 5.72 20.02
CA ALA A 176 -16.03 6.99 19.77
C ALA A 176 -15.04 6.93 18.60
N GLN A 177 -14.32 5.80 18.45
CA GLN A 177 -13.42 5.55 17.32
C GLN A 177 -14.16 5.37 15.97
N ARG A 178 -15.41 4.86 16.00
CA ARG A 178 -16.23 4.63 14.78
C ARG A 178 -16.67 5.94 14.11
N SER A 179 -16.73 7.04 14.86
CA SER A 179 -17.25 8.34 14.40
C SER A 179 -16.21 9.32 13.84
N ALA A 180 -14.90 9.07 13.99
CA ALA A 180 -13.88 10.08 13.67
C ALA A 180 -13.01 9.80 12.43
N MET A 181 -13.17 8.66 11.76
CA MET A 181 -12.31 8.29 10.64
C MET A 181 -12.97 7.18 9.83
N SER A 182 -13.38 7.45 8.59
CA SER A 182 -14.05 6.44 7.76
C SER A 182 -13.11 5.23 7.58
N PRO A 183 -13.46 4.03 8.07
CA PRO A 183 -12.72 2.80 7.76
C PRO A 183 -12.56 2.58 6.25
N GLY A 184 -13.44 3.19 5.45
CA GLY A 184 -13.40 3.17 4.00
C GLY A 184 -12.18 3.87 3.39
N LEU A 185 -11.61 4.91 4.02
CA LEU A 185 -10.45 5.61 3.44
C LEU A 185 -9.22 4.69 3.38
N GLY A 186 -8.96 3.91 4.43
CA GLY A 186 -7.88 2.91 4.41
C GLY A 186 -8.07 1.88 3.29
N ASN A 187 -9.29 1.35 3.15
CA ASN A 187 -9.63 0.42 2.08
C ASN A 187 -9.44 1.04 0.68
N ILE A 188 -9.84 2.31 0.50
CA ILE A 188 -9.69 3.03 -0.78
C ILE A 188 -8.22 3.21 -1.11
N ILE A 189 -7.39 3.59 -0.14
CA ILE A 189 -5.94 3.79 -0.34
C ILE A 189 -5.26 2.48 -0.75
N GLU A 190 -5.60 1.36 -0.10
CA GLU A 190 -5.10 0.03 -0.47
C GLU A 190 -5.58 -0.41 -1.88
N LEU A 191 -6.83 -0.10 -2.26
CA LEU A 191 -7.33 -0.33 -3.63
C LEU A 191 -6.64 0.56 -4.66
N CYS A 192 -6.38 1.82 -4.33
CA CYS A 192 -5.62 2.75 -5.17
C CYS A 192 -4.20 2.25 -5.40
N ALA A 193 -3.53 1.75 -4.35
CA ALA A 193 -2.21 1.13 -4.49
C ALA A 193 -2.24 -0.06 -5.47
N GLN A 194 -3.21 -0.97 -5.31
CA GLN A 194 -3.38 -2.11 -6.23
C GLN A 194 -3.63 -1.65 -7.68
N SER A 195 -4.44 -0.61 -7.88
CA SER A 195 -4.78 -0.11 -9.21
C SER A 195 -3.62 0.61 -9.91
N LEU A 196 -2.82 1.37 -9.16
CA LEU A 196 -1.73 2.19 -9.71
C LEU A 196 -0.43 1.40 -9.85
N TYR A 197 -0.22 0.41 -8.98
CA TYR A 197 1.02 -0.38 -8.89
C TYR A 197 0.67 -1.86 -8.98
N PRO A 198 0.36 -2.40 -10.17
CA PRO A 198 -0.17 -3.76 -10.32
C PRO A 198 0.84 -4.87 -9.99
N ASP A 199 2.14 -4.56 -9.82
CA ASP A 199 3.12 -5.52 -9.33
C ASP A 199 2.79 -5.94 -7.88
N PRO A 200 2.43 -7.21 -7.64
CA PRO A 200 2.08 -7.71 -6.31
C PRO A 200 3.14 -7.44 -5.24
N LYS A 201 4.42 -7.38 -5.61
CA LYS A 201 5.50 -7.10 -4.64
C LYS A 201 5.40 -5.68 -4.07
N THR A 202 5.02 -4.71 -4.89
CA THR A 202 4.90 -3.30 -4.53
C THR A 202 3.65 -3.05 -3.69
N TYR A 203 2.44 -3.26 -4.25
CA TYR A 203 1.22 -2.87 -3.56
C TYR A 203 0.94 -3.75 -2.33
N LEU A 204 1.27 -5.04 -2.36
CA LEU A 204 1.11 -5.89 -1.17
C LEU A 204 2.15 -5.58 -0.11
N GLY A 205 3.36 -5.16 -0.50
CA GLY A 205 4.34 -4.57 0.40
C GLY A 205 3.71 -3.43 1.22
N PHE A 206 3.14 -2.47 0.51
CA PHE A 206 2.44 -1.34 1.12
C PHE A 206 1.27 -1.73 2.03
N VAL A 207 0.37 -2.60 1.56
CA VAL A 207 -0.76 -3.11 2.39
C VAL A 207 -0.26 -3.82 3.64
N MET A 208 0.83 -4.59 3.53
CA MET A 208 1.45 -5.25 4.67
C MET A 208 2.06 -4.25 5.66
N CYS A 209 2.69 -3.18 5.18
CA CYS A 209 3.20 -2.12 6.05
C CYS A 209 2.05 -1.45 6.83
N LEU A 210 0.97 -1.07 6.14
CA LEU A 210 -0.20 -0.47 6.78
C LEU A 210 -0.81 -1.40 7.84
N THR A 211 -1.03 -2.66 7.50
CA THR A 211 -1.67 -3.63 8.41
C THR A 211 -0.86 -3.93 9.66
N LYS A 212 0.48 -3.82 9.63
CA LYS A 212 1.31 -3.92 10.85
C LYS A 212 0.87 -2.91 11.92
N ASP A 213 0.53 -1.70 11.49
CA ASP A 213 0.04 -0.62 12.35
C ASP A 213 -1.42 -0.22 12.07
N TYR A 214 -2.27 -1.22 11.84
CA TYR A 214 -3.69 -1.05 11.48
C TYR A 214 -4.48 -0.07 12.36
N ARG A 215 -4.12 0.11 13.63
CA ARG A 215 -4.80 1.02 14.56
C ARG A 215 -4.70 2.47 14.11
N HIS A 216 -3.58 2.83 13.49
CA HIS A 216 -3.30 4.17 13.01
C HIS A 216 -3.78 4.37 11.57
N ILE A 217 -4.24 3.35 10.84
CA ILE A 217 -4.90 3.57 9.54
C ILE A 217 -6.16 4.43 9.74
N PRO A 218 -6.39 5.45 8.89
CA PRO A 218 -5.63 5.96 7.73
C PRO A 218 -4.89 7.28 8.04
N GLN A 219 -4.14 7.35 9.14
CA GLN A 219 -3.32 8.51 9.46
C GLN A 219 -2.32 8.75 8.34
N ARG A 220 -2.22 10.02 7.91
CA ARG A 220 -1.38 10.42 6.77
C ARG A 220 0.08 9.99 6.94
N GLY A 221 0.68 10.20 8.12
CA GLY A 221 2.08 9.84 8.37
C GLY A 221 2.36 8.35 8.14
N LEU A 222 1.49 7.47 8.64
CA LEU A 222 1.61 6.02 8.38
C LEU A 222 1.53 5.69 6.88
N ILE A 223 0.61 6.34 6.16
CA ILE A 223 0.45 6.11 4.72
C ILE A 223 1.67 6.61 3.94
N GLU A 224 2.20 7.78 4.26
CA GLU A 224 3.41 8.34 3.64
C GLU A 224 4.63 7.47 3.90
N ASP A 225 4.86 7.06 5.15
CA ASP A 225 5.99 6.20 5.53
C ASP A 225 5.93 4.86 4.79
N CYS A 226 4.77 4.20 4.78
CA CYS A 226 4.58 2.94 4.07
C CYS A 226 4.69 3.10 2.55
N ALA A 227 4.21 4.23 1.99
CA ALA A 227 4.33 4.49 0.56
C ALA A 227 5.81 4.65 0.17
N LEU A 228 6.58 5.40 0.96
CA LEU A 228 8.01 5.59 0.77
C LEU A 228 8.79 4.26 0.86
N GLU A 229 8.52 3.43 1.88
CA GLU A 229 9.19 2.12 2.06
C GLU A 229 9.02 1.21 0.84
N HIS A 230 7.89 1.31 0.14
CA HIS A 230 7.54 0.44 -0.98
C HIS A 230 7.57 1.13 -2.34
N ALA A 231 8.22 2.30 -2.46
CA ALA A 231 8.34 3.07 -3.70
C ALA A 231 6.99 3.39 -4.38
N ILE A 232 5.97 3.66 -3.55
CA ILE A 232 4.67 4.17 -3.97
C ILE A 232 4.68 5.69 -3.84
N ASP A 233 4.19 6.36 -4.88
CA ASP A 233 4.04 7.81 -4.91
C ASP A 233 2.78 8.20 -4.14
N PHE A 234 2.98 8.82 -2.97
CA PHE A 234 1.90 9.24 -2.10
C PHE A 234 0.95 10.22 -2.80
N ASP A 235 1.46 11.12 -3.64
CA ASP A 235 0.62 12.11 -4.31
C ASP A 235 -0.30 11.43 -5.32
N LYS A 236 0.18 10.39 -6.02
CA LYS A 236 -0.68 9.56 -6.89
C LYS A 236 -1.73 8.77 -6.12
N LEU A 237 -1.39 8.25 -4.93
CA LEU A 237 -2.38 7.61 -4.06
C LEU A 237 -3.48 8.61 -3.67
N ASN A 238 -3.09 9.80 -3.24
CA ASN A 238 -4.02 10.86 -2.85
C ASN A 238 -4.88 11.31 -4.03
N GLU A 239 -4.27 11.50 -5.21
CA GLU A 239 -4.99 11.81 -6.45
C GLU A 239 -6.02 10.72 -6.77
N CYS A 240 -5.63 9.43 -6.73
CA CYS A 240 -6.55 8.33 -6.95
C CYS A 240 -7.71 8.31 -5.95
N ALA A 241 -7.44 8.54 -4.67
CA ALA A 241 -8.44 8.51 -3.61
C ALA A 241 -9.41 9.69 -3.67
N THR A 242 -8.96 10.84 -4.18
CA THR A 242 -9.73 12.10 -4.26
C THR A 242 -10.29 12.39 -5.65
N LYS A 243 -9.90 11.61 -6.66
CA LYS A 243 -10.39 11.73 -8.03
C LYS A 243 -11.93 11.70 -8.08
N ASP A 244 -12.47 12.60 -8.89
CA ASP A 244 -13.91 12.80 -9.06
C ASP A 244 -14.63 13.08 -7.72
N ASP A 245 -14.05 13.95 -6.88
CA ASP A 245 -14.54 14.25 -5.52
C ASP A 245 -14.64 12.98 -4.64
N GLY A 246 -13.71 12.04 -4.86
CA GLY A 246 -13.65 10.72 -4.21
C GLY A 246 -14.57 9.66 -4.84
N ALA A 247 -15.35 9.99 -5.87
CA ALA A 247 -16.25 9.02 -6.51
C ALA A 247 -15.51 7.84 -7.12
N TYR A 248 -14.32 8.06 -7.68
CA TYR A 248 -13.50 7.00 -8.28
C TYR A 248 -13.09 5.96 -7.24
N GLY A 249 -12.47 6.39 -6.14
CA GLY A 249 -12.07 5.53 -5.02
C GLY A 249 -13.27 4.81 -4.39
N MET A 250 -14.37 5.54 -4.16
CA MET A 250 -15.62 4.96 -3.65
C MET A 250 -16.23 3.92 -4.60
N GLY A 251 -16.13 4.12 -5.92
CA GLY A 251 -16.55 3.17 -6.93
C GLY A 251 -15.76 1.86 -6.86
N MET A 252 -14.43 1.94 -6.74
CA MET A 252 -13.58 0.76 -6.54
C MET A 252 -13.94 0.02 -5.25
N LEU A 253 -14.13 0.74 -4.15
CA LEU A 253 -14.53 0.14 -2.87
C LEU A 253 -15.89 -0.58 -2.98
N ARG A 254 -16.88 0.04 -3.63
CA ARG A 254 -18.19 -0.57 -3.86
C ARG A 254 -18.07 -1.86 -4.68
N SER A 255 -17.30 -1.85 -5.75
CA SER A 255 -17.04 -3.04 -6.58
C SER A 255 -16.34 -4.14 -5.80
N SER A 256 -15.37 -3.77 -4.98
CA SER A 256 -14.62 -4.69 -4.12
C SER A 256 -15.53 -5.39 -3.10
N VAL A 257 -16.38 -4.63 -2.41
CA VAL A 257 -17.34 -5.19 -1.45
C VAL A 257 -18.41 -6.05 -2.17
N ARG A 258 -18.80 -5.71 -3.41
CA ARG A 258 -19.75 -6.52 -4.22
C ARG A 258 -19.17 -7.88 -4.54
N ARG A 259 -17.89 -7.95 -4.90
CA ARG A 259 -17.19 -9.23 -5.08
C ARG A 259 -17.16 -10.04 -3.79
N THR A 260 -16.78 -9.43 -2.67
CA THR A 260 -16.81 -10.09 -1.35
C THR A 260 -18.19 -10.67 -1.02
N SER A 261 -19.25 -9.90 -1.25
CA SER A 261 -20.62 -10.34 -0.98
C SER A 261 -21.06 -11.46 -1.92
N ALA A 262 -20.78 -11.35 -3.23
CA ALA A 262 -21.09 -12.40 -4.20
C ALA A 262 -20.30 -13.69 -3.95
N ALA A 263 -19.11 -13.57 -3.37
CA ALA A 263 -18.26 -14.65 -2.92
C ALA A 263 -18.76 -15.35 -1.64
N GLY A 264 -19.80 -14.84 -0.97
CA GLY A 264 -20.31 -15.38 0.29
C GLY A 264 -19.40 -15.12 1.49
N VAL A 265 -18.45 -14.18 1.38
CA VAL A 265 -17.45 -13.91 2.42
C VAL A 265 -17.99 -12.92 3.45
N THR A 266 -17.88 -13.26 4.73
CA THR A 266 -18.44 -12.46 5.84
C THR A 266 -17.42 -12.04 6.89
N LYS A 267 -16.21 -12.63 6.89
CA LYS A 267 -15.18 -12.44 7.92
C LYS A 267 -13.86 -11.98 7.33
N SER A 268 -13.25 -10.98 7.97
CA SER A 268 -11.88 -10.55 7.67
C SER A 268 -10.95 -11.21 8.69
N CYS A 269 -9.93 -11.96 8.31
CA CYS A 269 -9.42 -12.23 6.95
C CYS A 269 -9.98 -13.53 6.38
N THR A 270 -10.45 -13.53 5.12
CA THR A 270 -10.77 -14.78 4.39
C THR A 270 -9.88 -14.89 3.17
N VAL A 271 -9.20 -16.03 3.02
CA VAL A 271 -8.41 -16.36 1.83
C VAL A 271 -9.24 -17.26 0.93
N ARG A 272 -9.34 -16.89 -0.35
CA ARG A 272 -9.89 -17.72 -1.40
C ARG A 272 -8.80 -18.15 -2.36
N LEU A 273 -8.86 -19.41 -2.76
CA LEU A 273 -7.96 -20.00 -3.74
C LEU A 273 -8.84 -20.65 -4.82
N ASN A 274 -8.59 -20.33 -6.08
CA ASN A 274 -9.36 -20.87 -7.21
C ASN A 274 -10.87 -20.63 -7.07
N GLU A 275 -11.26 -19.42 -6.64
CA GLU A 275 -12.67 -19.02 -6.45
C GLU A 275 -13.41 -19.76 -5.32
N GLU A 276 -12.71 -20.55 -4.50
CA GLU A 276 -13.26 -21.24 -3.34
C GLU A 276 -12.64 -20.70 -2.05
N ILE A 277 -13.39 -20.73 -0.94
CA ILE A 277 -12.86 -20.38 0.38
C ILE A 277 -11.80 -21.42 0.77
N TYR A 278 -10.56 -20.95 0.94
CA TYR A 278 -9.43 -21.80 1.32
C TYR A 278 -9.28 -21.89 2.83
N CYS A 279 -9.35 -20.75 3.53
CA CYS A 279 -9.12 -20.67 4.96
C CYS A 279 -9.65 -19.32 5.49
N VAL A 280 -10.27 -19.33 6.66
CA VAL A 280 -10.85 -18.14 7.31
C VAL A 280 -10.08 -17.87 8.60
N ARG A 281 -9.62 -16.64 8.80
CA ARG A 281 -9.03 -16.21 10.07
C ARG A 281 -10.05 -15.42 10.86
N ASP A 282 -10.25 -15.83 12.09
CA ASP A 282 -11.27 -15.28 12.98
C ASP A 282 -10.76 -15.38 14.43
N ASN A 283 -10.66 -14.23 15.09
CA ASN A 283 -10.16 -14.10 16.46
C ASN A 283 -8.70 -14.59 16.61
N GLY A 284 -7.85 -14.23 15.66
CA GLY A 284 -6.44 -14.62 15.64
C GLY A 284 -6.18 -16.08 15.29
N GLN A 285 -7.22 -16.88 15.02
CA GLN A 285 -7.12 -18.31 14.73
C GLN A 285 -7.59 -18.62 13.31
N TRP A 286 -6.90 -19.54 12.64
CA TRP A 286 -7.33 -20.10 11.37
C TRP A 286 -8.42 -21.17 11.59
N LYS A 287 -9.50 -21.07 10.83
CA LYS A 287 -10.70 -21.90 10.87
C LYS A 287 -11.14 -22.21 9.45
N GLU A 288 -11.90 -23.29 9.27
CA GLU A 288 -12.46 -23.64 7.96
C GLU A 288 -11.36 -23.82 6.88
N CYS A 289 -10.26 -24.50 7.25
CA CYS A 289 -9.10 -24.72 6.39
C CYS A 289 -8.96 -26.21 6.03
N PRO A 290 -9.77 -26.75 5.09
CA PRO A 290 -9.83 -28.18 4.79
C PRO A 290 -8.51 -28.76 4.27
N HIS A 291 -7.63 -27.90 3.77
CA HIS A 291 -6.33 -28.29 3.22
C HIS A 291 -5.16 -27.85 4.11
N GLY A 292 -5.42 -27.47 5.36
CA GLY A 292 -4.41 -26.95 6.28
C GLY A 292 -4.37 -25.43 6.31
N SER A 293 -3.87 -24.89 7.42
CA SER A 293 -3.79 -23.45 7.68
C SER A 293 -2.37 -22.90 7.59
N SER A 294 -1.37 -23.76 7.32
CA SER A 294 0.01 -23.32 7.22
C SER A 294 0.26 -22.66 5.88
N VAL A 295 1.27 -21.80 5.84
CA VAL A 295 1.73 -21.16 4.60
C VAL A 295 2.12 -22.22 3.57
N ASN A 296 2.83 -23.25 4.03
CA ASN A 296 3.34 -24.31 3.17
C ASN A 296 2.21 -25.09 2.51
N ASP A 297 1.10 -25.34 3.24
CA ASP A 297 -0.09 -25.98 2.69
C ASP A 297 -0.69 -25.16 1.53
N LEU A 298 -0.72 -23.83 1.70
CA LEU A 298 -1.23 -22.92 0.68
C LEU A 298 -0.31 -22.86 -0.54
N VAL A 299 1.02 -22.85 -0.34
CA VAL A 299 2.00 -22.94 -1.44
C VAL A 299 1.79 -24.22 -2.23
N ILE A 300 1.70 -25.38 -1.55
CA ILE A 300 1.47 -26.68 -2.20
C ILE A 300 0.16 -26.68 -3.00
N ALA A 301 -0.91 -26.10 -2.44
CA ALA A 301 -2.20 -26.00 -3.12
C ALA A 301 -2.12 -25.13 -4.39
N ILE A 302 -1.42 -23.99 -4.33
CA ILE A 302 -1.15 -23.11 -5.48
C ILE A 302 -0.35 -23.86 -6.55
N GLU A 303 0.75 -24.50 -6.18
CA GLU A 303 1.60 -25.26 -7.13
C GLU A 303 0.79 -26.34 -7.86
N LYS A 304 -0.02 -27.10 -7.12
CA LYS A 304 -0.89 -28.14 -7.68
C LYS A 304 -1.94 -27.58 -8.65
N LEU A 305 -2.47 -26.38 -8.40
CA LEU A 305 -3.41 -25.73 -9.30
C LEU A 305 -2.71 -25.15 -10.52
N TYR A 306 -1.54 -24.54 -10.34
CA TYR A 306 -0.76 -23.94 -11.42
C TYR A 306 -0.32 -24.99 -12.44
N HIS A 307 0.22 -26.14 -11.97
CA HIS A 307 0.61 -27.24 -12.85
C HIS A 307 -0.56 -27.94 -13.55
N ARG A 308 -1.78 -27.84 -13.03
CA ARG A 308 -2.98 -28.35 -13.73
C ARG A 308 -3.50 -27.40 -14.81
N ARG A 309 -3.09 -26.12 -14.76
CA ARG A 309 -3.48 -25.05 -15.68
C ARG A 309 -2.41 -24.75 -16.74
N ALA A 310 -1.21 -25.28 -16.58
CA ALA A 310 -0.06 -25.17 -17.47
C ALA A 310 -0.03 -26.35 -18.45
#